data_AF-A0AA96WKQ2-F1
#
_entry.id   AF-A0AA96WKQ2-F1
#
_cell.length_a   1.000
_cell.length_b   1.000
_cell.length_c   1.000
_cell.angle_alpha   90.00
_cell.angle_beta   90.00
_cell.angle_gamma   90.00
#
_symmetry.space_group_name_H-M   'P 1'
#
loop_
_entity.id
_entity.type
_entity.pdbx_description
1 polymer ?
#
loop_
_entity_poly.entity_id
_entity_poly.type
_entity_poly.pdbx_seq_one_letter_code
_entity_poly.pdbx_strand_id
1 'polypeptide(L)'
;MGPLATLAAGTIAKLAFDEFVKAGAGEAAKRSVGGAIELVKNLRGKIRAKFQGDAKAEKAIQAIEADGSQPALAELETYLKDAMDEDKTFATEIRQMAQQIINIQNQAIHGSRIYNNYGRDQINIEKIEGDPRIGGS
;
A
#
# COMPACT_ATOMS: atom_id res chain seq x y z
N MET A 1 -22.49 7.83 -2.18
CA MET A 1 -21.16 7.20 -2.22
C MET A 1 -20.29 7.95 -1.23
N GLY A 2 -19.99 7.38 -0.06
CA GLY A 2 -19.07 8.03 0.89
C GLY A 2 -17.70 8.22 0.23
N PRO A 3 -16.88 9.20 0.65
CA PRO A 3 -15.54 9.33 0.10
C PRO A 3 -14.79 8.05 0.45
N LEU A 4 -14.49 7.22 -0.55
CA LEU A 4 -13.37 6.28 -0.44
C LEU A 4 -12.20 7.15 0.00
N ALA A 5 -11.63 6.88 1.18
CA ALA A 5 -10.56 7.70 1.72
C ALA A 5 -9.45 7.83 0.67
N THR A 6 -9.40 8.98 0.02
CA THR A 6 -8.50 9.22 -1.09
C THR A 6 -7.09 9.25 -0.53
N LEU A 7 -6.25 8.27 -0.90
CA LEU A 7 -4.86 8.22 -0.43
C LEU A 7 -4.14 9.53 -0.77
N ALA A 8 -3.58 10.15 0.26
CA ALA A 8 -2.83 11.40 0.14
C ALA A 8 -1.47 11.15 -0.51
N ALA A 9 -0.94 12.16 -1.20
CA ALA A 9 0.38 12.10 -1.84
C ALA A 9 1.47 11.68 -0.86
N GLY A 10 1.46 12.21 0.37
CA GLY A 10 2.42 11.81 1.40
C GLY A 10 2.36 10.33 1.79
N THR A 11 1.16 9.76 1.88
CA THR A 11 1.00 8.31 2.11
C THR A 11 1.58 7.48 0.96
N ILE A 12 1.37 7.92 -0.28
CA ILE A 12 1.86 7.24 -1.48
C ILE A 12 3.39 7.35 -1.60
N ALA A 13 3.94 8.56 -1.38
CA ALA A 13 5.38 8.81 -1.37
C ALA A 13 6.06 7.98 -0.28
N LYS A 14 5.51 7.98 0.94
CA LYS A 14 6.00 7.12 2.01
C LYS A 14 5.96 5.66 1.60
N LEU A 15 4.85 5.11 1.12
CA LEU A 15 4.78 3.71 0.67
C LEU A 15 5.82 3.36 -0.40
N ALA A 16 6.08 4.26 -1.34
CA ALA A 16 7.02 4.05 -2.42
C ALA A 16 8.50 4.09 -1.96
N PHE A 17 8.81 4.82 -0.89
CA PHE A 17 10.19 5.10 -0.45
C PHE A 17 10.51 4.72 1.01
N ASP A 18 9.56 4.11 1.73
CA ASP A 18 9.68 3.74 3.15
C ASP A 18 10.90 2.83 3.43
N GLU A 19 11.31 2.03 2.44
CA GLU A 19 12.48 1.15 2.55
C GLU A 19 13.81 1.90 2.69
N PHE A 20 13.89 3.14 2.19
CA PHE A 20 15.10 3.95 2.27
C PHE A 20 15.13 4.84 3.50
N VAL A 21 13.97 5.29 3.96
CA VAL A 21 13.85 6.18 5.13
C VAL A 21 13.95 5.42 6.46
N LYS A 22 13.70 4.11 6.45
CA LYS A 22 13.93 3.27 7.63
C LYS A 22 15.40 2.89 7.74
N ALA A 23 16.06 3.41 8.79
CA ALA A 23 17.40 2.99 9.19
C ALA A 23 17.43 1.48 9.44
N GLY A 24 17.96 0.73 8.47
CA GLY A 24 18.01 -0.73 8.51
C GLY A 24 17.35 -1.38 7.30
N ALA A 25 18.05 -1.36 6.16
CA ALA A 25 17.68 -2.09 4.94
C ALA A 25 17.31 -3.56 5.21
N GLY A 26 17.84 -4.16 6.29
CA GLY A 26 17.53 -5.53 6.72
C GLY A 26 16.17 -5.74 7.39
N GLU A 27 15.56 -4.72 8.01
CA GLU A 27 14.23 -4.81 8.63
C GLU A 27 13.11 -4.22 7.76
N ALA A 28 13.42 -3.19 6.98
CA ALA A 28 12.46 -2.63 6.03
C ALA A 28 12.17 -3.61 4.88
N ALA A 29 13.21 -4.28 4.35
CA ALA A 29 13.03 -5.38 3.41
C ALA A 29 12.17 -6.51 4.02
N LYS A 30 12.34 -6.79 5.33
CA LYS A 30 11.53 -7.78 6.10
C LYS A 30 10.06 -7.38 6.29
N ARG A 31 9.75 -6.08 6.39
CA ARG A 31 8.36 -5.58 6.47
C ARG A 31 7.69 -5.52 5.09
N SER A 32 8.47 -5.30 4.04
CA SER A 32 8.01 -5.45 2.66
C SER A 32 7.81 -6.92 2.23
N VAL A 33 8.14 -7.92 3.08
CA VAL A 33 8.04 -9.38 2.81
C VAL A 33 6.61 -9.86 2.55
N GLY A 34 5.59 -9.01 2.70
CA GLY A 34 4.20 -9.39 2.42
C GLY A 34 3.86 -9.66 0.95
N GLY A 35 4.81 -9.80 0.03
CA GLY A 35 4.53 -10.06 -1.40
C GLY A 35 4.21 -8.83 -2.25
N ALA A 36 4.27 -7.62 -1.68
CA ALA A 36 4.00 -6.36 -2.40
C ALA A 36 5.26 -5.71 -3.01
N ILE A 37 6.44 -6.33 -2.91
CA ILE A 37 7.74 -5.72 -3.30
C ILE A 37 7.72 -5.24 -4.75
N GLU A 38 7.20 -6.05 -5.67
CA GLU A 38 7.12 -5.68 -7.09
C GLU A 38 6.19 -4.50 -7.31
N LEU A 39 5.05 -4.43 -6.60
CA LEU A 39 4.14 -3.30 -6.69
C LEU A 39 4.75 -2.02 -6.12
N VAL A 40 5.51 -2.10 -5.02
CA VAL A 40 6.26 -0.95 -4.47
C VAL A 40 7.29 -0.44 -5.47
N LYS A 41 8.04 -1.35 -6.11
CA LYS A 41 8.99 -0.98 -7.18
C LYS A 41 8.29 -0.33 -8.38
N ASN A 42 7.16 -0.88 -8.80
CA ASN A 42 6.37 -0.33 -9.91
C ASN A 42 5.80 1.05 -9.57
N LEU A 43 5.30 1.24 -8.34
CA LEU A 43 4.83 2.53 -7.84
C LEU A 43 5.96 3.56 -7.86
N ARG A 44 7.14 3.21 -7.33
CA ARG A 44 8.34 4.06 -7.37
C ARG A 44 8.76 4.39 -8.80
N GLY A 45 8.75 3.39 -9.68
CA GLY A 45 9.07 3.54 -11.10
C GLY A 45 8.13 4.52 -11.81
N LYS A 46 6.82 4.44 -11.54
CA LYS A 46 5.84 5.40 -12.08
C LYS A 46 6.02 6.82 -11.53
N ILE A 47 6.32 6.96 -10.24
CA ILE A 47 6.64 8.28 -9.66
C ILE A 47 7.88 8.87 -10.33
N ARG A 48 8.96 8.09 -10.48
CA ARG A 48 10.17 8.51 -11.20
C ARG A 48 9.88 8.89 -12.65
N ALA A 49 9.11 8.09 -13.37
CA ALA A 49 8.74 8.37 -14.75
C ALA A 49 7.95 9.68 -14.88
N LYS A 50 7.04 9.96 -13.95
CA LYS A 50 6.26 11.21 -13.95
C LYS A 50 7.14 12.45 -13.79
N PHE A 51 8.22 12.33 -13.01
CA PHE A 51 9.14 13.43 -12.73
C PHE A 51 10.39 13.46 -13.60
N GLN A 52 10.45 12.67 -14.69
CA GLN A 52 11.60 12.74 -15.59
C GLN A 52 11.72 14.14 -16.20
N GLY A 53 12.90 14.73 -16.04
CA GLY A 53 13.18 16.10 -16.48
C GLY A 53 12.80 17.20 -15.48
N ASP A 54 12.19 16.86 -14.34
CA ASP A 54 12.04 17.79 -13.22
C ASP A 54 13.23 17.66 -12.28
N ALA A 55 14.20 18.57 -12.43
CA ALA A 55 15.44 18.53 -11.67
C ALA A 55 15.24 18.61 -10.14
N LYS A 56 14.16 19.22 -9.65
CA LYS A 56 13.89 19.32 -8.21
C LYS A 56 13.35 18.01 -7.68
N ALA A 57 12.36 17.44 -8.36
CA ALA A 57 11.78 16.17 -7.97
C ALA A 57 12.78 15.02 -8.12
N GLU A 58 13.57 15.00 -9.20
CA GLU A 58 14.63 14.02 -9.39
C GLU A 58 15.69 14.09 -8.27
N LYS A 59 16.09 15.31 -7.87
CA LYS A 59 17.04 15.50 -6.76
C LYS A 59 16.45 15.02 -5.43
N ALA A 60 15.17 15.31 -5.17
CA ALA A 60 14.49 14.84 -3.97
C ALA A 60 14.44 13.30 -3.93
N ILE A 61 14.06 12.66 -5.05
CA ILE A 61 14.07 11.20 -5.18
C ILE A 61 15.46 10.62 -4.91
N GLN A 62 16.51 11.20 -5.50
CA GLN A 62 17.88 10.74 -5.31
C GLN A 62 18.34 10.85 -3.85
N ALA A 63 18.01 11.95 -3.15
CA ALA A 63 18.35 12.11 -1.73
C ALA A 63 17.61 11.09 -0.84
N ILE A 64 16.35 10.80 -1.14
CA ILE A 64 15.62 9.75 -0.40
C ILE A 64 16.29 8.39 -0.62
N GLU A 65 16.65 8.04 -1.85
CA GLU A 65 17.24 6.74 -2.17
C GLU A 65 18.68 6.56 -1.67
N ALA A 66 19.45 7.65 -1.60
CA ALA A 66 20.85 7.63 -1.18
C ALA A 66 21.01 7.59 0.35
N ASP A 67 20.24 8.42 1.06
CA ASP A 67 20.45 8.65 2.50
C ASP A 67 19.16 8.54 3.35
N GLY A 68 18.02 8.26 2.73
CA GLY A 68 16.75 8.17 3.46
C GLY A 68 16.24 9.54 3.92
N SER A 69 16.63 10.62 3.23
CA SER A 69 16.32 12.00 3.59
C SER A 69 14.83 12.24 3.86
N GLN A 70 14.47 12.44 5.12
CA GLN A 70 13.11 12.84 5.51
C GLN A 70 12.72 14.23 4.97
N PRO A 71 13.60 15.25 4.94
CA PRO A 71 13.29 16.52 4.30
C PRO A 71 12.99 16.35 2.80
N ALA A 72 13.77 15.56 2.08
CA ALA A 72 13.53 15.33 0.66
C ALA A 72 12.25 14.52 0.42
N LEU A 73 11.89 13.60 1.33
CA LEU A 73 10.59 12.94 1.29
C LEU A 73 9.46 13.97 1.35
N ALA A 74 9.48 14.89 2.32
CA ALA A 74 8.46 15.94 2.45
C ALA A 74 8.35 16.86 1.23
N GLU A 75 9.48 17.20 0.59
CA GLU A 75 9.49 17.90 -0.70
C GLU A 75 8.79 17.07 -1.80
N LEU A 76 9.13 15.79 -1.91
CA LEU A 76 8.51 14.88 -2.86
C LEU A 76 7.00 14.72 -2.61
N GLU A 77 6.52 14.75 -1.37
CA GLU A 77 5.08 14.73 -1.07
C GLU A 77 4.36 15.94 -1.69
N THR A 78 5.01 17.11 -1.66
CA THR A 78 4.47 18.35 -2.23
C THR A 78 4.45 18.27 -3.76
N TYR A 79 5.58 17.89 -4.38
CA TYR A 79 5.65 17.72 -5.84
C TYR A 79 4.65 16.67 -6.33
N LEU A 80 4.52 15.55 -5.60
CA LEU A 80 3.59 14.48 -5.94
C LEU A 80 2.14 14.95 -5.80
N LYS A 81 1.82 15.75 -4.79
CA LYS A 81 0.49 16.33 -4.66
C LYS A 81 0.14 17.21 -5.86
N ASP A 82 1.04 18.10 -6.27
CA ASP A 82 0.81 18.99 -7.42
C ASP A 82 0.64 18.16 -8.71
N ALA A 83 1.52 17.18 -8.95
CA ALA A 83 1.41 16.28 -10.11
C ALA A 83 0.08 15.48 -10.11
N MET A 84 -0.42 15.07 -8.95
CA MET A 84 -1.72 14.40 -8.82
C MET A 84 -2.91 15.36 -9.02
N ASP A 85 -2.73 16.64 -8.69
CA ASP A 85 -3.75 17.66 -8.92
C ASP A 85 -3.84 18.04 -10.41
N GLU A 86 -2.71 18.10 -11.10
CA GLU A 86 -2.61 18.39 -12.54
C GLU A 86 -3.04 17.19 -13.41
N ASP A 87 -2.64 15.97 -13.05
CA ASP A 87 -2.88 14.76 -13.84
C ASP A 87 -3.72 13.75 -13.05
N LYS A 88 -5.04 13.78 -13.29
CA LYS A 88 -6.00 12.91 -12.61
C LYS A 88 -5.85 11.44 -12.98
N THR A 89 -5.35 11.13 -14.18
CA THR A 89 -5.09 9.76 -14.62
C THR A 89 -3.93 9.19 -13.82
N PHE A 90 -2.81 9.91 -13.79
CA PHE A 90 -1.65 9.56 -12.97
C PHE A 90 -2.05 9.38 -11.49
N ALA A 91 -2.80 10.34 -10.93
CA ALA A 91 -3.27 10.27 -9.56
C ALA A 91 -4.09 9.01 -9.27
N THR A 92 -4.95 8.62 -10.20
CA THR A 92 -5.79 7.42 -10.07
C THR A 92 -4.94 6.16 -10.08
N GLU A 93 -4.01 6.06 -11.03
CA GLU A 93 -3.13 4.89 -11.14
C GLU A 93 -2.30 4.67 -9.88
N ILE A 94 -1.59 5.70 -9.41
CA ILE A 94 -0.71 5.57 -8.23
C ILE A 94 -1.49 5.31 -6.94
N ARG A 95 -2.72 5.83 -6.81
CA ARG A 95 -3.63 5.52 -5.70
C ARG A 95 -4.05 4.06 -5.71
N GLN A 96 -4.38 3.52 -6.88
CA GLN A 96 -4.77 2.11 -7.01
C GLN A 96 -3.61 1.18 -6.63
N MET A 97 -2.40 1.44 -7.12
CA MET A 97 -1.21 0.66 -6.73
C MET A 97 -0.93 0.78 -5.23
N ALA A 98 -0.98 1.99 -4.66
CA ALA A 98 -0.78 2.20 -3.23
C ALA A 98 -1.82 1.42 -2.38
N GLN A 99 -3.09 1.43 -2.81
CA GLN A 99 -4.14 0.68 -2.13
C GLN A 99 -3.90 -0.84 -2.20
N GLN A 100 -3.46 -1.36 -3.36
CA GLN A 100 -3.11 -2.78 -3.50
C GLN A 100 -1.95 -3.16 -2.58
N ILE A 101 -0.92 -2.32 -2.49
CA ILE A 101 0.22 -2.52 -1.58
C ILE A 101 -0.26 -2.60 -0.14
N ILE A 102 -1.08 -1.65 0.32
CA ILE A 102 -1.65 -1.64 1.68
C ILE A 102 -2.45 -2.92 1.94
N ASN A 103 -3.30 -3.34 0.99
CA ASN A 103 -4.13 -4.54 1.15
C ASN A 103 -3.26 -5.80 1.32
N ILE A 104 -2.21 -5.93 0.51
CA ILE A 104 -1.28 -7.06 0.56
C ILE A 104 -0.48 -7.06 1.86
N GLN A 105 0.04 -5.90 2.28
CA GLN A 105 0.76 -5.77 3.57
C GLN A 105 -0.15 -6.14 4.75
N ASN A 106 -1.40 -5.68 4.75
CA ASN A 106 -2.37 -6.04 5.78
C ASN A 106 -2.66 -7.55 5.80
N GLN A 107 -2.80 -8.19 4.63
CA GLN A 107 -3.00 -9.64 4.54
C GLN A 107 -1.79 -10.42 5.05
N ALA A 108 -0.56 -9.98 4.76
CA ALA A 108 0.65 -10.64 5.24
C ALA A 108 0.82 -10.53 6.75
N ILE A 109 0.45 -9.40 7.35
CA ILE A 109 0.47 -9.22 8.81
C ILE A 109 -0.68 -10.02 9.46
N HIS A 110 -1.82 -10.14 8.78
CA HIS A 110 -3.04 -10.79 9.28
C HIS A 110 -3.22 -12.22 8.72
N GLY A 111 -2.15 -12.88 8.25
CA GLY A 111 -2.15 -14.18 7.58
C GLY A 111 -2.67 -15.38 8.40
N SER A 112 -3.31 -15.14 9.55
CA SER A 112 -4.11 -16.13 10.28
C SER A 112 -5.63 -15.94 10.12
N ARG A 113 -6.13 -14.99 9.31
CA ARG A 113 -7.58 -14.86 9.07
C ARG A 113 -7.90 -14.62 7.60
N ILE A 114 -7.90 -15.73 6.85
CA ILE A 114 -8.56 -15.84 5.55
C ILE A 114 -10.06 -15.57 5.78
N TYR A 115 -10.54 -14.41 5.32
CA TYR A 115 -11.95 -14.22 5.00
C TYR A 115 -12.05 -13.93 3.50
N ASN A 116 -12.09 -15.02 2.73
CA ASN A 116 -12.68 -14.99 1.40
C ASN A 116 -14.20 -14.95 1.60
N ASN A 117 -14.85 -13.82 1.31
CA ASN A 117 -16.02 -13.85 0.45
C ASN A 117 -16.41 -12.43 0.01
N TYR A 118 -16.07 -12.08 -1.23
CA TYR A 118 -16.71 -10.98 -1.94
C TYR A 118 -17.70 -11.61 -2.92
N GLY A 119 -18.98 -11.61 -2.56
CA GLY A 119 -20.07 -11.75 -3.52
C GLY A 119 -20.69 -13.14 -3.68
N ARG A 120 -21.75 -13.36 -2.88
CA ARG A 120 -22.80 -14.40 -2.97
C ARG A 120 -22.41 -15.82 -2.54
N ASP A 121 -23.34 -16.43 -1.81
CA ASP A 121 -23.29 -17.80 -1.28
C ASP A 121 -22.24 -18.09 -0.20
N GLN A 122 -22.31 -17.35 0.90
CA GLN A 122 -21.97 -17.94 2.20
C GLN A 122 -23.26 -18.55 2.76
N ILE A 123 -23.44 -19.85 2.52
CA ILE A 123 -24.35 -20.65 3.35
C ILE A 123 -23.77 -20.57 4.76
N ASN A 124 -24.38 -19.73 5.59
CA ASN A 124 -24.11 -19.65 7.00
C ASN A 124 -24.62 -20.96 7.61
N ILE A 125 -23.76 -21.98 7.71
CA ILE A 125 -24.07 -23.14 8.55
C ILE A 125 -23.81 -22.68 9.98
N GLU A 126 -24.69 -21.81 10.47
CA GLU A 126 -24.90 -21.60 11.89
C GLU A 126 -25.27 -22.96 12.47
N LYS A 127 -24.31 -23.54 13.18
CA LYS A 127 -24.51 -24.22 14.45
C LYS A 127 -25.85 -24.98 14.52
N ILE A 128 -25.85 -26.23 14.06
CA ILE A 128 -26.88 -27.17 14.55
C ILE A 128 -26.52 -27.47 16.01
N GLU A 129 -26.93 -26.58 16.92
CA GLU A 129 -27.22 -26.93 18.31
C GLU A 129 -28.54 -27.71 18.29
N GLY A 130 -28.41 -29.03 18.13
CA GLY A 130 -29.51 -29.98 18.25
C GLY A 130 -29.15 -31.09 19.24
N ASP A 131 -29.56 -30.90 20.49
CA ASP A 131 -29.95 -31.89 21.51
C ASP A 131 -29.24 -33.28 21.49
N PRO A 132 -28.27 -33.57 22.38
CA PRO A 132 -27.84 -34.94 22.60
C PRO A 132 -28.87 -35.66 23.50
N ARG A 133 -29.98 -36.13 22.94
CA ARG A 133 -30.81 -37.18 23.55
C ARG A 133 -30.48 -38.54 22.94
N ILE A 134 -29.39 -39.14 23.42
CA ILE A 134 -29.22 -40.60 23.30
C ILE A 134 -30.14 -41.22 24.35
N GLY A 135 -31.37 -41.52 23.94
CA GLY A 135 -32.33 -42.25 24.75
C GLY A 135 -31.86 -43.69 24.98
N GLY A 136 -31.99 -44.15 26.22
CA GLY A 136 -31.91 -45.57 26.54
C GLY A 136 -33.13 -46.33 26.02
N SER A 137 -32.88 -47.57 25.62
CA SER A 137 -33.81 -48.70 25.70
C SER A 137 -32.96 -49.96 25.79
#